data_AF-A0A952V0W0-F1
#
_entry.id   AF-A0A952V0W0-F1
#
_cell.length_a   1.000
_cell.length_b   1.000
_cell.length_c   1.000
_cell.angle_alpha   90.00
_cell.angle_beta   90.00
_cell.angle_gamma   90.00
#
_symmetry.space_group_name_H-M   'P 1'
#
loop_
_entity.id
_entity.type
_entity.pdbx_description
1 polymer ?
#
loop_
_entity_poly.entity_id
_entity_poly.type
_entity_poly.pdbx_seq_one_letter_code
_entity_poly.pdbx_strand_id
1 'polypeptide(L)'
;MMRFSRLAPVAAGAVALVAALAKPTPSRADGEAETTALKERCATRLAIAFTGKSASPELAASANPQDGVEALLADPLFFERFARFINSELNPEAGMMPGEDAAYTLTKHVMTDGKLPWKDMFVGAYDVTDAVTPNANGLGYFRSKAWMERYAGNEAQGYRLAAAYRIMQNTTGLELVATTNVEGVDDTAAGRQNVACAGCHYTGWFALDLVAKTLTKTKRDKDGVVTFPANSVDGPQTVLGGKTIANDKELVQALVDSDNFKVNTCRLAFKFLYGRAETTCEGPVFDKCVDAFSSAGTMQSALSTIAKDATFCQ
;
A
#
# COMPACT_ATOMS: atom_id res chain seq x y z
N MET A 1 48.43 -25.41 -88.32
CA MET A 1 48.26 -24.60 -89.55
C MET A 1 46.86 -24.03 -89.49
N MET A 2 46.51 -22.74 -89.54
CA MET A 2 47.13 -21.47 -89.94
C MET A 2 46.58 -20.36 -88.99
N ARG A 3 47.44 -19.57 -88.34
CA ARG A 3 47.61 -18.10 -88.54
C ARG A 3 46.46 -17.35 -89.21
N PHE A 4 45.93 -16.32 -88.55
CA PHE A 4 45.89 -14.96 -89.11
C PHE A 4 45.94 -13.89 -88.01
N SER A 5 46.90 -12.99 -88.18
CA SER A 5 47.17 -11.77 -87.42
C SER A 5 46.12 -10.69 -87.67
N ARG A 6 45.95 -9.75 -86.72
CA ARG A 6 45.91 -8.29 -86.97
C ARG A 6 46.17 -7.50 -85.68
N LEU A 7 47.00 -6.47 -85.83
CA LEU A 7 47.52 -5.55 -84.81
C LEU A 7 46.67 -4.26 -84.75
N ALA A 8 46.35 -3.83 -83.51
CA ALA A 8 46.37 -2.48 -82.91
C ALA A 8 45.47 -1.33 -83.47
N PRO A 9 45.32 -0.14 -82.80
CA PRO A 9 45.62 0.26 -81.42
C PRO A 9 44.51 1.10 -80.67
N VAL A 10 44.70 1.27 -79.35
CA VAL A 10 44.43 2.45 -78.47
C VAL A 10 43.00 3.07 -78.41
N ALA A 11 42.38 2.98 -77.23
CA ALA A 11 41.75 4.12 -76.57
C ALA A 11 41.76 3.89 -75.05
N ALA A 12 42.44 4.78 -74.33
CA ALA A 12 42.48 4.82 -72.88
C ALA A 12 41.09 5.24 -72.33
N GLY A 13 40.60 4.50 -71.34
CA GLY A 13 39.37 4.81 -70.63
C GLY A 13 39.46 4.25 -69.21
N ALA A 14 39.98 5.07 -68.30
CA ALA A 14 39.98 4.78 -66.88
C ALA A 14 38.55 4.84 -66.33
N VAL A 15 38.07 3.73 -65.77
CA VAL A 15 36.96 3.74 -64.80
C VAL A 15 37.39 2.88 -63.62
N ALA A 16 37.98 3.53 -62.64
CA ALA A 16 38.14 2.95 -61.30
C ALA A 16 36.78 3.01 -60.61
N LEU A 17 36.09 1.88 -60.48
CA LEU A 17 35.02 1.73 -59.49
C LEU A 17 35.70 1.69 -58.10
N VAL A 18 35.80 2.85 -57.46
CA VAL A 18 36.10 2.91 -56.03
C VAL A 18 34.82 2.50 -55.30
N ALA A 19 34.79 1.28 -54.79
CA ALA A 19 33.81 0.87 -53.80
C ALA A 19 33.95 1.81 -52.59
N ALA A 20 32.99 2.73 -52.43
CA ALA A 20 32.88 3.55 -51.24
C ALA A 20 32.54 2.63 -50.06
N LEU A 21 33.58 2.21 -49.33
CA LEU A 21 33.46 1.72 -47.96
C LEU A 21 32.95 2.89 -47.11
N ALA A 22 31.63 3.05 -47.06
CA ALA A 22 30.98 3.82 -46.02
C ALA A 22 31.34 3.15 -44.70
N LYS A 23 32.26 3.78 -43.95
CA LYS A 23 32.48 3.42 -42.54
C LYS A 23 31.11 3.48 -41.86
N PRO A 24 30.71 2.45 -41.09
CA PRO A 24 29.50 2.54 -40.30
C PRO A 24 29.68 3.70 -39.33
N THR A 25 28.95 4.78 -39.56
CA THR A 25 28.77 5.82 -38.56
C THR A 25 28.15 5.11 -37.36
N PRO A 26 28.78 5.11 -36.17
CA PRO A 26 28.07 4.62 -34.98
C PRO A 26 26.82 5.48 -34.85
N SER A 27 25.65 4.84 -34.82
CA SER A 27 24.40 5.52 -34.50
C SER A 27 24.58 6.14 -33.11
N ARG A 28 24.85 7.45 -33.08
CA ARG A 28 24.71 8.22 -31.85
C ARG A 28 23.23 8.15 -31.51
N ALA A 29 22.88 7.53 -30.38
CA ALA A 29 21.60 7.83 -29.77
C ALA A 29 21.59 9.34 -29.51
N ASP A 30 20.67 10.06 -30.15
CA ASP A 30 20.48 11.48 -29.90
C ASP A 30 20.04 11.63 -28.44
N GLY A 31 20.98 11.96 -27.55
CA GLY A 31 20.72 12.06 -26.10
C GLY A 31 19.59 13.03 -25.75
N GLU A 32 19.24 13.97 -26.64
CA GLU A 32 18.09 14.87 -26.50
C GLU A 32 16.75 14.16 -26.76
N ALA A 33 16.69 13.25 -27.73
CA ALA A 33 15.49 12.46 -28.00
C ALA A 33 15.25 11.42 -26.89
N GLU A 34 16.31 10.83 -26.36
CA GLU A 34 16.24 9.89 -25.23
C GLU A 34 15.79 10.57 -23.94
N THR A 35 16.29 11.79 -23.67
CA THR A 35 15.87 12.58 -22.50
C THR A 35 14.44 13.12 -22.62
N THR A 36 13.99 13.47 -23.83
CA THR A 36 12.60 13.89 -24.06
C THR A 36 11.64 12.72 -23.88
N ALA A 37 11.94 11.57 -24.47
CA ALA A 37 11.13 10.36 -24.31
C ALA A 37 11.07 9.88 -22.84
N LEU A 38 12.16 10.04 -22.08
CA LEU A 38 12.17 9.73 -20.64
C LEU A 38 11.22 10.65 -19.85
N LYS A 39 11.21 11.96 -20.15
CA LYS A 39 10.30 12.92 -19.51
C LYS A 39 8.85 12.61 -19.82
N GLU A 40 8.52 12.32 -21.07
CA GLU A 40 7.16 11.94 -21.48
C GLU A 40 6.68 10.66 -20.77
N ARG A 41 7.55 9.65 -20.65
CA ARG A 41 7.26 8.43 -19.89
C ARG A 41 7.05 8.72 -18.40
N CYS A 42 7.88 9.57 -17.81
CA CYS A 42 7.78 9.99 -16.41
C CYS A 42 6.45 10.70 -16.14
N ALA A 43 6.10 11.69 -16.97
CA ALA A 43 4.83 12.41 -16.91
C ALA A 43 3.63 11.45 -17.01
N THR A 44 3.68 10.52 -17.96
CA THR A 44 2.64 9.50 -18.17
C THR A 44 2.51 8.58 -16.96
N ARG A 45 3.63 8.07 -16.43
CA ARG A 45 3.65 7.20 -15.25
C ARG A 45 3.06 7.88 -14.02
N LEU A 46 3.46 9.13 -13.76
CA LEU A 46 2.93 9.95 -12.67
C LEU A 46 1.41 10.14 -12.81
N ALA A 47 0.94 10.58 -13.97
CA ALA A 47 -0.48 10.83 -14.20
C ALA A 47 -1.32 9.56 -14.03
N ILE A 48 -0.87 8.43 -14.59
CA ILE A 48 -1.58 7.14 -14.47
C ILE A 48 -1.60 6.66 -13.02
N ALA A 49 -0.47 6.72 -12.31
CA ALA A 49 -0.38 6.26 -10.94
C ALA A 49 -1.36 7.03 -10.03
N PHE A 50 -1.33 8.36 -10.08
CA PHE A 50 -2.13 9.21 -9.19
C PHE A 50 -3.59 9.34 -9.63
N THR A 51 -3.88 9.52 -10.92
CA THR A 51 -5.24 9.87 -11.39
C THR A 51 -5.89 8.80 -12.27
N GLY A 52 -5.13 7.80 -12.72
CA GLY A 52 -5.60 6.83 -13.71
C GLY A 52 -5.82 7.41 -15.11
N LYS A 53 -5.34 8.64 -15.38
CA LYS A 53 -5.49 9.35 -16.66
C LYS A 53 -4.13 9.55 -17.34
N SER A 54 -4.19 9.90 -18.62
CA SER A 54 -3.03 10.40 -19.36
C SER A 54 -2.50 11.70 -18.76
N ALA A 55 -1.21 11.98 -18.96
CA ALA A 55 -0.60 13.24 -18.55
C ALA A 55 -1.31 14.44 -19.19
N SER A 56 -1.48 15.52 -18.41
CA SER A 56 -1.92 16.79 -18.96
C SER A 56 -0.84 17.36 -19.90
N PRO A 57 -1.21 18.26 -20.85
CA PRO A 57 -0.23 18.91 -21.71
C PRO A 57 0.90 19.60 -20.93
N GLU A 58 0.58 20.20 -19.78
CA GLU A 58 1.55 20.89 -18.92
C GLU A 58 2.52 19.91 -18.28
N LEU A 59 2.03 18.79 -17.75
CA LEU A 59 2.88 17.76 -17.14
C LEU A 59 3.76 17.08 -18.19
N ALA A 60 3.22 16.82 -19.38
CA ALA A 60 3.95 16.22 -20.50
C ALA A 60 5.04 17.14 -21.06
N ALA A 61 4.80 18.46 -21.07
CA ALA A 61 5.78 19.46 -21.52
C ALA A 61 6.80 19.86 -20.43
N SER A 62 6.66 19.36 -19.20
CA SER A 62 7.53 19.74 -18.09
C SER A 62 8.98 19.30 -18.31
N ALA A 63 9.93 20.19 -18.01
CA ALA A 63 11.35 19.85 -17.99
C ALA A 63 11.69 18.81 -16.91
N ASN A 64 10.92 18.81 -15.82
CA ASN A 64 10.99 17.85 -14.72
C ASN A 64 9.56 17.48 -14.27
N PRO A 65 8.95 16.42 -14.82
CA PRO A 65 7.58 16.03 -14.49
C PRO A 65 7.34 15.77 -12.99
N GLN A 66 8.39 15.42 -12.24
CA GLN A 66 8.29 15.17 -10.79
C GLN A 66 7.94 16.43 -9.98
N ASP A 67 8.18 17.62 -10.53
CA ASP A 67 7.75 18.88 -9.91
C ASP A 67 6.21 19.01 -9.87
N GLY A 68 5.50 18.24 -10.72
CA GLY A 68 4.04 18.21 -10.77
C GLY A 68 3.36 17.30 -9.72
N VAL A 69 4.12 16.56 -8.90
CA VAL A 69 3.59 15.58 -7.94
C VAL A 69 2.61 16.21 -6.95
N GLU A 70 2.88 17.43 -6.46
CA GLU A 70 1.99 18.10 -5.51
C GLU A 70 0.62 18.45 -6.11
N ALA A 71 0.59 18.80 -7.41
CA ALA A 71 -0.67 19.05 -8.10
C ALA A 71 -1.48 17.76 -8.26
N LEU A 72 -0.82 16.64 -8.56
CA LEU A 72 -1.46 15.32 -8.65
C LEU A 72 -2.00 14.85 -7.28
N LEU A 73 -1.26 15.10 -6.20
CA LEU A 73 -1.68 14.78 -4.83
C LEU A 73 -2.85 15.65 -4.32
N ALA A 74 -3.10 16.79 -4.98
CA ALA A 74 -4.23 17.66 -4.70
C ALA A 74 -5.45 17.36 -5.59
N ASP A 75 -5.31 16.48 -6.59
CA ASP A 75 -6.38 16.17 -7.54
C ASP A 75 -7.47 15.30 -6.87
N PRO A 76 -8.76 15.68 -6.95
CA PRO A 76 -9.86 14.86 -6.41
C PRO A 76 -9.90 13.41 -6.94
N LEU A 77 -9.42 13.17 -8.16
CA LEU A 77 -9.31 11.84 -8.74
C LEU A 77 -8.29 10.97 -8.02
N PHE A 78 -7.23 11.58 -7.49
CA PHE A 78 -6.27 10.88 -6.65
C PHE A 78 -6.92 10.43 -5.35
N PHE A 79 -7.67 11.30 -4.66
CA PHE A 79 -8.36 10.90 -3.42
C PHE A 79 -9.30 9.72 -3.64
N GLU A 80 -10.08 9.75 -4.73
CA GLU A 80 -10.97 8.66 -5.10
C GLU A 80 -10.20 7.36 -5.38
N ARG A 81 -9.14 7.43 -6.19
CA ARG A 81 -8.35 6.25 -6.58
C ARG A 81 -7.60 5.66 -5.39
N PHE A 82 -6.99 6.51 -4.57
CA PHE A 82 -6.24 6.08 -3.41
C PHE A 82 -7.14 5.49 -2.32
N ALA A 83 -8.32 6.07 -2.08
CA ALA A 83 -9.29 5.50 -1.15
C ALA A 83 -9.76 4.10 -1.57
N ARG A 84 -9.98 3.87 -2.87
CA ARG A 84 -10.31 2.53 -3.40
C ARG A 84 -9.17 1.54 -3.19
N PHE A 85 -7.93 1.96 -3.45
CA PHE A 85 -6.74 1.16 -3.20
C PHE A 85 -6.61 0.79 -1.72
N ILE A 86 -6.73 1.76 -0.81
CA ILE A 86 -6.67 1.50 0.62
C ILE A 86 -7.79 0.55 1.05
N ASN A 87 -9.00 0.70 0.53
CA ASN A 87 -10.08 -0.23 0.82
C ASN A 87 -9.75 -1.65 0.33
N SER A 88 -9.15 -1.82 -0.86
CA SER A 88 -8.74 -3.16 -1.31
C SER A 88 -7.63 -3.79 -0.48
N GLU A 89 -6.75 -2.98 0.13
CA GLU A 89 -5.69 -3.50 1.00
C GLU A 89 -6.20 -3.80 2.42
N LEU A 90 -7.14 -3.00 2.94
CA LEU A 90 -7.60 -3.07 4.33
C LEU A 90 -8.93 -3.82 4.49
N ASN A 91 -9.66 -4.02 3.39
CA ASN A 91 -10.91 -4.77 3.30
C ASN A 91 -10.77 -5.86 2.20
N PRO A 92 -10.41 -7.11 2.58
CA PRO A 92 -10.07 -8.18 1.65
C PRO A 92 -11.24 -8.65 0.77
N GLU A 93 -12.46 -8.33 1.19
CA GLU A 93 -13.68 -8.72 0.52
C GLU A 93 -14.56 -7.47 0.41
N ALA A 94 -15.15 -7.26 -0.77
CA ALA A 94 -16.00 -6.09 -1.00
C ALA A 94 -17.13 -5.99 0.04
N GLY A 95 -17.48 -4.76 0.41
CA GLY A 95 -18.70 -4.48 1.15
C GLY A 95 -19.94 -4.78 0.29
N MET A 96 -20.97 -5.37 0.89
CA MET A 96 -22.32 -5.42 0.35
C MET A 96 -23.09 -4.12 0.60
N MET A 97 -22.65 -3.33 1.58
CA MET A 97 -23.26 -2.05 1.96
C MET A 97 -22.19 -0.97 2.15
N PRO A 98 -22.50 0.31 1.94
CA PRO A 98 -21.51 1.40 2.05
C PRO A 98 -20.73 1.44 3.37
N GLY A 99 -21.38 1.13 4.50
CA GLY A 99 -20.72 1.11 5.81
C GLY A 99 -19.67 -0.01 5.98
N GLU A 100 -19.73 -1.07 5.18
CA GLU A 100 -18.72 -2.13 5.18
C GLU A 100 -17.42 -1.70 4.50
N ASP A 101 -17.47 -0.64 3.69
CA ASP A 101 -16.30 0.00 3.07
C ASP A 101 -15.85 1.24 3.89
N ALA A 102 -15.93 1.15 5.22
CA ALA A 102 -15.57 2.26 6.11
C ALA A 102 -14.12 2.75 5.91
N ALA A 103 -13.20 1.87 5.51
CA ALA A 103 -11.82 2.25 5.17
C ALA A 103 -11.77 3.18 3.94
N TYR A 104 -12.58 2.92 2.90
CA TYR A 104 -12.72 3.83 1.76
C TYR A 104 -13.23 5.20 2.21
N THR A 105 -14.35 5.23 2.93
CA THR A 105 -15.02 6.47 3.37
C THR A 105 -14.10 7.32 4.24
N LEU A 106 -13.43 6.69 5.22
CA LEU A 106 -12.53 7.39 6.11
C LEU A 106 -11.22 7.83 5.42
N THR A 107 -10.71 7.07 4.45
CA THR A 107 -9.54 7.48 3.67
C THR A 107 -9.81 8.78 2.93
N LYS A 108 -10.99 8.90 2.29
CA LYS A 108 -11.38 10.14 1.63
C LYS A 108 -11.39 11.30 2.62
N HIS A 109 -12.07 11.16 3.76
CA HIS A 109 -12.12 12.20 4.78
C HIS A 109 -10.73 12.64 5.27
N VAL A 110 -9.86 11.69 5.63
CA VAL A 110 -8.49 11.95 6.10
C VAL A 110 -7.68 12.71 5.05
N MET A 111 -7.91 12.44 3.76
CA MET A 111 -7.16 13.05 2.67
C MET A 111 -7.74 14.37 2.16
N THR A 112 -9.06 14.54 2.13
CA THR A 112 -9.73 15.73 1.56
C THR A 112 -9.75 16.91 2.52
N ASP A 113 -9.99 16.67 3.81
CA ASP A 113 -10.40 17.74 4.74
C ASP A 113 -9.22 18.46 5.42
N GLY A 114 -8.08 18.54 4.73
CA GLY A 114 -6.94 19.37 5.15
C GLY A 114 -5.71 18.60 5.65
N LYS A 115 -5.48 17.37 5.15
CA LYS A 115 -4.31 16.54 5.46
C LYS A 115 -4.26 16.11 6.94
N LEU A 116 -5.34 15.47 7.40
CA LEU A 116 -5.31 14.85 8.72
C LEU A 116 -4.16 13.83 8.80
N PRO A 117 -3.56 13.62 9.99
CA PRO A 117 -2.56 12.58 10.18
C PRO A 117 -3.10 11.23 9.72
N TRP A 118 -2.30 10.44 9.01
CA TRP A 118 -2.69 9.13 8.50
C TRP A 118 -3.18 8.19 9.61
N LYS A 119 -2.64 8.35 10.84
CA LYS A 119 -3.08 7.60 12.01
C LYS A 119 -4.57 7.79 12.33
N ASP A 120 -5.20 8.89 11.91
CA ASP A 120 -6.61 9.18 12.19
C ASP A 120 -7.56 8.20 11.49
N MET A 121 -7.09 7.49 10.46
CA MET A 121 -7.75 6.30 9.92
C MET A 121 -8.07 5.25 10.99
N PHE A 122 -7.24 5.17 12.04
CA PHE A 122 -7.24 4.09 13.01
C PHE A 122 -7.57 4.58 14.43
N VAL A 123 -7.11 5.77 14.82
CA VAL A 123 -7.36 6.33 16.17
C VAL A 123 -8.36 7.48 16.20
N GLY A 124 -8.85 7.91 15.04
CA GLY A 124 -9.74 9.06 14.94
C GLY A 124 -11.05 8.88 15.70
N ALA A 125 -11.51 9.95 16.34
CA ALA A 125 -12.75 9.96 17.10
C ALA A 125 -13.96 10.12 16.17
N TYR A 126 -14.27 9.07 15.40
CA TYR A 126 -15.28 9.08 14.35
C TYR A 126 -16.32 7.96 14.51
N ASP A 127 -17.53 8.23 14.03
CA ASP A 127 -18.46 7.23 13.54
C ASP A 127 -18.43 7.23 12.01
N VAL A 128 -18.35 6.05 11.40
CA VAL A 128 -18.20 5.90 9.96
C VAL A 128 -19.28 4.96 9.43
N THR A 129 -20.15 5.53 8.61
CA THR A 129 -21.17 4.84 7.83
C THR A 129 -20.84 5.01 6.34
N ASP A 130 -21.79 5.50 5.55
CA ASP A 130 -21.58 6.17 4.27
C ASP A 130 -21.00 7.60 4.40
N ALA A 131 -20.92 8.13 5.63
CA ALA A 131 -20.31 9.41 5.95
C ALA A 131 -19.42 9.31 7.20
N VAL A 132 -18.56 10.31 7.40
CA VAL A 132 -17.74 10.44 8.62
C VAL A 132 -18.34 11.52 9.50
N THR A 133 -18.64 11.17 10.76
CA THR A 133 -19.12 12.12 11.76
C THR A 133 -18.29 12.04 13.04
N PRO A 134 -18.09 13.15 13.78
CA PRO A 134 -17.36 13.10 15.05
C PRO A 134 -18.07 12.24 16.09
N ASN A 135 -17.31 11.38 16.77
CA ASN A 135 -17.77 10.56 17.89
C ASN A 135 -16.63 10.41 18.91
N ALA A 136 -16.81 10.95 20.12
CA ALA A 136 -15.80 10.88 21.18
C ALA A 136 -15.41 9.44 21.59
N ASN A 137 -16.29 8.48 21.32
CA ASN A 137 -16.07 7.05 21.55
C ASN A 137 -15.62 6.30 20.29
N GLY A 138 -15.35 7.00 19.18
CA GLY A 138 -14.80 6.43 17.95
C GLY A 138 -13.38 5.90 18.12
N LEU A 139 -12.95 5.07 17.16
CA LEU A 139 -11.58 4.55 17.07
C LEU A 139 -11.28 4.21 15.61
N GLY A 140 -11.10 5.25 14.81
CA GLY A 140 -11.01 5.17 13.36
C GLY A 140 -12.21 4.42 12.78
N TYR A 141 -11.96 3.65 11.72
CA TYR A 141 -12.97 2.75 11.18
C TYR A 141 -13.13 1.42 11.96
N PHE A 142 -12.30 1.14 12.98
CA PHE A 142 -12.39 -0.12 13.73
C PHE A 142 -13.62 -0.19 14.65
N ARG A 143 -14.21 0.95 15.00
CA ARG A 143 -15.47 1.03 15.75
C ARG A 143 -16.69 1.37 14.91
N SER A 144 -16.55 1.38 13.57
CA SER A 144 -17.71 1.41 12.68
C SER A 144 -18.58 0.19 12.94
N LYS A 145 -19.90 0.38 13.08
CA LYS A 145 -20.83 -0.72 13.37
C LYS A 145 -20.67 -1.89 12.39
N ALA A 146 -20.69 -1.60 11.09
CA ALA A 146 -20.58 -2.61 10.04
C ALA A 146 -19.22 -3.34 10.07
N TRP A 147 -18.12 -2.63 10.34
CA TRP A 147 -16.81 -3.26 10.51
C TRP A 147 -16.78 -4.20 11.73
N MET A 148 -17.30 -3.74 12.87
CA MET A 148 -17.37 -4.54 14.09
C MET A 148 -18.21 -5.81 13.91
N GLU A 149 -19.35 -5.70 13.22
CA GLU A 149 -20.23 -6.83 12.90
C GLU A 149 -19.56 -7.81 11.94
N ARG A 150 -18.91 -7.33 10.87
CA ARG A 150 -18.19 -8.15 9.89
C ARG A 150 -17.08 -8.98 10.53
N TYR A 151 -16.30 -8.37 11.42
CA TYR A 151 -15.16 -9.02 12.07
C TYR A 151 -15.47 -9.51 13.50
N ALA A 152 -16.76 -9.64 13.85
CA ALA A 152 -17.21 -10.06 15.17
C ALA A 152 -16.73 -11.46 15.58
N GLY A 153 -16.41 -12.31 14.60
CA GLY A 153 -16.00 -13.70 14.81
C GLY A 153 -17.11 -14.58 15.43
N ASN A 154 -16.71 -15.79 15.80
CA ASN A 154 -17.60 -16.85 16.29
C ASN A 154 -17.00 -17.68 17.45
N GLU A 155 -15.94 -17.19 18.12
CA GLU A 155 -15.36 -17.88 19.28
C GLU A 155 -16.43 -18.10 20.36
N ALA A 156 -16.44 -19.28 20.99
CA ALA A 156 -17.46 -19.66 21.96
C ALA A 156 -17.53 -18.71 23.18
N GLN A 157 -16.38 -18.16 23.58
CA GLN A 157 -16.25 -17.20 24.68
C GLN A 157 -16.50 -15.73 24.25
N GLY A 158 -16.81 -15.51 22.96
CA GLY A 158 -17.07 -14.19 22.39
C GLY A 158 -15.82 -13.37 22.05
N TYR A 159 -14.62 -13.94 22.14
CA TYR A 159 -13.40 -13.23 21.72
C TYR A 159 -13.39 -12.96 20.22
N ARG A 160 -12.95 -11.76 19.84
CA ARG A 160 -12.93 -11.31 18.45
C ARG A 160 -11.55 -11.48 17.83
N LEU A 161 -11.08 -12.73 17.69
CA LEU A 161 -9.76 -13.03 17.10
C LEU A 161 -9.59 -12.45 15.69
N ALA A 162 -10.64 -12.55 14.86
CA ALA A 162 -10.63 -11.97 13.52
C ALA A 162 -10.43 -10.45 13.57
N ALA A 163 -11.15 -9.74 14.44
CA ALA A 163 -10.97 -8.30 14.64
C ALA A 163 -9.58 -7.96 15.17
N ALA A 164 -9.07 -8.71 16.16
CA ALA A 164 -7.73 -8.52 16.71
C ALA A 164 -6.65 -8.64 15.62
N TYR A 165 -6.76 -9.67 14.77
CA TYR A 165 -5.84 -9.85 13.65
C TYR A 165 -5.96 -8.70 12.65
N ARG A 166 -7.17 -8.32 12.24
CA ARG A 166 -7.38 -7.23 11.27
C ARG A 166 -6.88 -5.88 11.80
N ILE A 167 -7.05 -5.60 13.09
CA ILE A 167 -6.47 -4.40 13.71
C ILE A 167 -4.94 -4.40 13.57
N MET A 168 -4.27 -5.50 13.92
CA MET A 168 -2.82 -5.62 13.81
C MET A 168 -2.34 -5.59 12.36
N GLN A 169 -2.99 -6.33 11.47
CA GLN A 169 -2.68 -6.36 10.05
C GLN A 169 -2.81 -4.97 9.43
N ASN A 170 -3.97 -4.32 9.61
CA ASN A 170 -4.26 -3.06 8.92
C ASN A 170 -3.40 -1.90 9.43
N THR A 171 -2.87 -1.99 10.66
CA THR A 171 -1.93 -0.99 11.21
C THR A 171 -0.48 -1.33 10.87
N THR A 172 -0.03 -2.56 11.13
CA THR A 172 1.40 -2.92 11.09
C THR A 172 1.84 -3.69 9.86
N GLY A 173 0.91 -4.08 8.98
CA GLY A 173 1.19 -4.95 7.83
C GLY A 173 1.49 -6.39 8.24
N LEU A 174 1.12 -6.80 9.46
CA LEU A 174 1.27 -8.18 9.92
C LEU A 174 0.47 -9.13 9.02
N GLU A 175 1.17 -10.04 8.37
CA GLU A 175 0.56 -11.16 7.64
C GLU A 175 0.76 -12.44 8.45
N LEU A 176 -0.35 -13.03 8.89
CA LEU A 176 -0.34 -14.35 9.51
C LEU A 176 -0.75 -15.37 8.45
N VAL A 177 0.14 -16.32 8.17
CA VAL A 177 -0.19 -17.50 7.38
C VAL A 177 -0.75 -18.53 8.34
N ALA A 178 -2.04 -18.82 8.22
CA ALA A 178 -2.63 -19.91 8.98
C ALA A 178 -1.91 -21.21 8.61
N THR A 179 -1.45 -21.96 9.61
CA THR A 179 -1.25 -23.40 9.45
C THR A 179 -2.65 -23.95 9.18
N THR A 180 -2.96 -24.12 7.90
CA THR A 180 -4.30 -24.37 7.33
C THR A 180 -5.08 -25.44 8.09
N ASN A 181 -6.40 -25.49 7.86
CA ASN A 181 -7.36 -26.55 8.24
C ASN A 181 -6.88 -27.97 7.90
N VAL A 182 -5.81 -28.45 8.56
CA VAL A 182 -5.36 -29.82 8.50
C VAL A 182 -6.35 -30.59 9.36
N GLU A 183 -6.95 -31.62 8.76
CA GLU A 183 -7.88 -32.50 9.46
C GLU A 183 -7.22 -33.01 10.76
N GLY A 184 -7.88 -32.83 11.89
CA GLY A 184 -7.37 -33.22 13.21
C GLY A 184 -6.60 -32.15 13.98
N VAL A 185 -6.45 -30.92 13.47
CA VAL A 185 -5.95 -29.79 14.27
C VAL A 185 -7.06 -29.26 15.18
N ASP A 186 -6.79 -29.22 16.47
CA ASP A 186 -7.66 -28.58 17.47
C ASP A 186 -7.49 -27.06 17.38
N ASP A 187 -8.49 -26.38 16.83
CA ASP A 187 -8.54 -24.92 16.66
C ASP A 187 -9.18 -24.20 17.86
N THR A 188 -9.58 -24.94 18.90
CA THR A 188 -10.15 -24.38 20.12
C THR A 188 -9.12 -23.57 20.90
N ALA A 189 -9.58 -22.78 21.87
CA ALA A 189 -8.69 -22.04 22.76
C ALA A 189 -7.66 -22.93 23.48
N ALA A 190 -7.99 -24.19 23.76
CA ALA A 190 -7.05 -25.17 24.32
C ALA A 190 -6.06 -25.66 23.25
N GLY A 191 -6.55 -26.04 22.07
CA GLY A 191 -5.72 -26.48 20.95
C GLY A 191 -4.68 -25.44 20.52
N ARG A 192 -5.05 -24.16 20.56
CA ARG A 192 -4.13 -23.04 20.24
C ARG A 192 -2.99 -22.83 21.25
N GLN A 193 -3.05 -23.47 22.42
CA GLN A 193 -1.94 -23.48 23.39
C GLN A 193 -0.89 -24.54 23.06
N ASN A 194 -1.17 -25.45 22.11
CA ASN A 194 -0.16 -26.40 21.64
C ASN A 194 1.01 -25.67 20.99
N VAL A 195 2.19 -26.27 21.05
CA VAL A 195 3.46 -25.67 20.60
C VAL A 195 3.41 -25.14 19.15
N ALA A 196 2.63 -25.78 18.27
CA ALA A 196 2.48 -25.38 16.87
C ALA A 196 1.73 -24.05 16.70
N CYS A 197 0.87 -23.67 17.64
CA CYS A 197 -0.02 -22.50 17.55
C CYS A 197 0.35 -21.42 18.57
N ALA A 198 0.89 -21.80 19.73
CA ALA A 198 1.17 -20.91 20.84
C ALA A 198 2.10 -19.74 20.45
N GLY A 199 2.97 -19.95 19.46
CA GLY A 199 3.85 -18.93 18.88
C GLY A 199 3.13 -17.67 18.38
N CYS A 200 1.96 -17.84 17.75
CA CYS A 200 1.17 -16.73 17.21
C CYS A 200 0.05 -16.30 18.16
N HIS A 201 -0.48 -17.23 18.95
CA HIS A 201 -1.69 -17.02 19.75
C HIS A 201 -1.41 -16.51 21.17
N TYR A 202 -0.37 -17.01 21.83
CA TYR A 202 -0.14 -16.76 23.26
C TYR A 202 1.24 -16.22 23.60
N THR A 203 2.19 -16.37 22.69
CA THR A 203 3.59 -15.95 22.87
C THR A 203 4.01 -15.02 21.73
N GLY A 204 5.21 -14.47 21.83
CA GLY A 204 5.75 -13.55 20.84
C GLY A 204 5.20 -12.13 20.95
N TRP A 205 5.55 -11.31 19.96
CA TRP A 205 5.24 -9.87 19.98
C TRP A 205 3.72 -9.61 19.87
N PHE A 206 3.02 -10.38 19.05
CA PHE A 206 1.61 -10.11 18.72
C PHE A 206 0.62 -10.90 19.58
N ALA A 207 0.88 -12.16 19.94
CA ALA A 207 0.05 -12.99 20.84
C ALA A 207 -1.48 -12.77 20.67
N LEU A 208 -2.03 -13.23 19.54
CA LEU A 208 -3.36 -12.87 19.04
C LEU A 208 -4.50 -13.08 20.07
N ASP A 209 -4.49 -14.17 20.85
CA ASP A 209 -5.51 -14.44 21.85
C ASP A 209 -5.42 -13.45 23.02
N LEU A 210 -4.22 -13.02 23.39
CA LEU A 210 -4.03 -11.97 24.40
C LEU A 210 -4.49 -10.62 23.85
N VAL A 211 -4.24 -10.30 22.59
CA VAL A 211 -4.77 -9.08 21.97
C VAL A 211 -6.30 -9.10 21.93
N ALA A 212 -6.92 -10.23 21.58
CA ALA A 212 -8.38 -10.33 21.55
C ALA A 212 -9.03 -10.14 22.94
N LYS A 213 -8.31 -10.41 24.02
CA LYS A 213 -8.76 -10.16 25.41
C LYS A 213 -8.83 -8.69 25.77
N THR A 214 -8.13 -7.80 25.06
CA THR A 214 -8.23 -6.34 25.24
C THR A 214 -9.40 -5.73 24.47
N LEU A 215 -10.07 -6.51 23.61
CA LEU A 215 -11.24 -6.08 22.84
C LEU A 215 -12.53 -6.41 23.60
N THR A 216 -13.58 -5.62 23.39
CA THR A 216 -14.93 -6.02 23.84
C THR A 216 -15.30 -7.37 23.22
N LYS A 217 -16.03 -8.21 23.95
CA LYS A 217 -16.54 -9.48 23.45
C LYS A 217 -17.77 -9.28 22.58
N THR A 218 -17.94 -10.21 21.66
CA THR A 218 -19.17 -10.38 20.91
C THR A 218 -20.18 -11.18 21.73
N LYS A 219 -21.44 -10.76 21.72
CA LYS A 219 -22.58 -11.58 22.17
C LYS A 219 -23.61 -11.67 21.05
N ARG A 220 -24.13 -12.87 20.81
CA ARG A 220 -25.25 -13.11 19.90
C ARG A 220 -26.49 -13.47 20.70
N ASP A 221 -27.63 -12.86 20.38
CA ASP A 221 -28.91 -13.28 20.96
C ASP A 221 -29.53 -14.45 20.19
N LYS A 222 -30.75 -14.84 20.56
CA LYS A 222 -31.47 -15.98 19.95
C LYS A 222 -31.82 -15.75 18.49
N ASP A 223 -31.92 -14.50 18.08
CA ASP A 223 -32.25 -14.09 16.71
C ASP A 223 -30.96 -13.87 15.88
N GLY A 224 -29.79 -14.13 16.46
CA GLY A 224 -28.49 -14.00 15.82
C GLY A 224 -27.95 -12.57 15.80
N VAL A 225 -28.63 -11.61 16.46
CA VAL A 225 -28.22 -10.21 16.50
C VAL A 225 -26.93 -10.08 17.29
N VAL A 226 -25.93 -9.45 16.66
CA VAL A 226 -24.61 -9.22 17.22
C VAL A 226 -24.61 -7.97 18.10
N THR A 227 -24.09 -8.08 19.30
CA THR A 227 -23.91 -6.97 20.24
C THR A 227 -22.51 -7.00 20.84
N PHE A 228 -22.04 -5.82 21.28
CA PHE A 228 -20.72 -5.63 21.86
C PHE A 228 -20.87 -4.97 23.25
N PRO A 229 -21.09 -5.76 24.32
CA PRO A 229 -21.33 -5.20 25.64
C PRO A 229 -20.16 -4.36 26.13
N ALA A 230 -20.42 -3.11 26.52
CA ALA A 230 -19.43 -2.25 27.16
C ALA A 230 -18.93 -2.95 28.44
N ASN A 231 -17.61 -2.97 28.67
CA ASN A 231 -16.93 -3.63 29.80
C ASN A 231 -16.80 -5.15 29.73
N SER A 232 -16.96 -5.77 28.56
CA SER A 232 -16.75 -7.22 28.39
C SER A 232 -15.28 -7.63 28.15
N VAL A 233 -14.32 -6.75 28.47
CA VAL A 233 -12.87 -7.01 28.35
C VAL A 233 -12.36 -7.83 29.54
N ASP A 234 -11.31 -8.63 29.33
CA ASP A 234 -10.71 -9.45 30.39
C ASP A 234 -9.68 -8.69 31.24
N GLY A 235 -9.63 -7.36 31.09
CA GLY A 235 -8.64 -6.51 31.73
C GLY A 235 -7.28 -6.51 31.00
N PRO A 236 -6.29 -5.81 31.56
CA PRO A 236 -5.03 -5.55 30.88
C PRO A 236 -4.23 -6.80 30.52
N GLN A 237 -3.62 -6.78 29.33
CA GLN A 237 -2.80 -7.87 28.80
C GLN A 237 -1.40 -7.36 28.48
N THR A 238 -0.39 -8.19 28.68
CA THR A 238 1.00 -7.89 28.29
C THR A 238 1.27 -8.41 26.89
N VAL A 239 1.35 -7.50 25.92
CA VAL A 239 1.51 -7.78 24.49
C VAL A 239 2.50 -6.77 23.87
N LEU A 240 2.76 -6.84 22.57
CA LEU A 240 3.60 -5.89 21.83
C LEU A 240 5.00 -5.68 22.43
N GLY A 241 5.65 -6.78 22.80
CA GLY A 241 7.00 -6.76 23.37
C GLY A 241 7.07 -6.33 24.84
N GLY A 242 6.00 -6.54 25.62
CA GLY A 242 5.99 -6.27 27.06
C GLY A 242 5.17 -5.05 27.48
N LYS A 243 4.42 -4.44 26.56
CA LYS A 243 3.49 -3.34 26.87
C LYS A 243 2.22 -3.89 27.53
N THR A 244 1.81 -3.27 28.62
CA THR A 244 0.51 -3.55 29.24
C THR A 244 -0.57 -2.73 28.54
N ILE A 245 -1.53 -3.41 27.92
CA ILE A 245 -2.62 -2.81 27.14
C ILE A 245 -3.95 -3.14 27.80
N ALA A 246 -4.72 -2.13 28.22
CA ALA A 246 -5.98 -2.32 28.94
C ALA A 246 -7.21 -2.46 28.05
N ASN A 247 -7.18 -1.92 26.84
CA ASN A 247 -8.35 -1.84 25.95
C ASN A 247 -7.92 -1.70 24.48
N ASP A 248 -8.90 -1.77 23.57
CA ASP A 248 -8.74 -1.59 22.12
C ASP A 248 -8.19 -0.21 21.74
N LYS A 249 -8.56 0.87 22.44
CA LYS A 249 -8.01 2.20 22.17
C LYS A 249 -6.51 2.26 22.44
N GLU A 250 -6.08 1.76 23.59
CA GLU A 250 -4.65 1.65 23.93
C GLU A 250 -3.89 0.73 22.97
N LEU A 251 -4.51 -0.38 22.55
CA LEU A 251 -3.95 -1.29 21.55
C LEU A 251 -3.67 -0.55 20.24
N VAL A 252 -4.71 0.08 19.66
CA VAL A 252 -4.59 0.74 18.35
C VAL A 252 -3.61 1.91 18.44
N GLN A 253 -3.63 2.68 19.54
CA GLN A 253 -2.66 3.75 19.77
C GLN A 253 -1.23 3.20 19.80
N ALA A 254 -0.97 2.12 20.54
CA ALA A 254 0.35 1.50 20.62
C ALA A 254 0.83 0.95 19.26
N LEU A 255 -0.09 0.49 18.41
CA LEU A 255 0.20 0.00 17.06
C LEU A 255 0.56 1.15 16.11
N VAL A 256 -0.23 2.24 16.08
CA VAL A 256 0.04 3.38 15.18
C VAL A 256 1.28 4.20 15.60
N ASP A 257 1.68 4.14 16.86
CA ASP A 257 2.91 4.77 17.34
C ASP A 257 4.17 3.91 17.09
N SER A 258 4.01 2.69 16.56
CA SER A 258 5.13 1.77 16.32
C SER A 258 5.88 2.05 15.01
N ASP A 259 7.12 1.60 14.93
CA ASP A 259 7.89 1.67 13.67
C ASP A 259 7.28 0.79 12.58
N ASN A 260 6.63 -0.32 12.95
CA ASN A 260 5.91 -1.16 12.00
C ASN A 260 4.78 -0.40 11.29
N PHE A 261 4.11 0.53 11.96
CA PHE A 261 3.10 1.38 11.32
C PHE A 261 3.70 2.31 10.26
N LYS A 262 4.86 2.91 10.55
CA LYS A 262 5.58 3.77 9.60
C LYS A 262 6.07 2.98 8.40
N VAL A 263 6.68 1.82 8.63
CA VAL A 263 7.14 0.90 7.58
C VAL A 263 5.97 0.44 6.72
N ASN A 264 4.87 -0.01 7.33
CA ASN A 264 3.68 -0.43 6.60
C ASN A 264 3.06 0.70 5.78
N THR A 265 3.04 1.93 6.31
CA THR A 265 2.56 3.11 5.58
C THR A 265 3.37 3.34 4.31
N CYS A 266 4.71 3.27 4.39
CA CYS A 266 5.56 3.38 3.19
C CYS A 266 5.40 2.19 2.24
N ARG A 267 5.22 0.97 2.75
CA ARG A 267 4.92 -0.21 1.92
C ARG A 267 3.60 -0.05 1.16
N LEU A 268 2.56 0.52 1.78
CA LEU A 268 1.30 0.86 1.10
C LEU A 268 1.52 1.90 0.01
N ALA A 269 2.33 2.93 0.27
CA ALA A 269 2.68 3.93 -0.73
C ALA A 269 3.44 3.32 -1.93
N PHE A 270 4.37 2.39 -1.68
CA PHE A 270 5.04 1.62 -2.73
C PHE A 270 4.07 0.76 -3.53
N LYS A 271 3.20 -0.01 -2.85
CA LYS A 271 2.16 -0.82 -3.50
C LYS A 271 1.26 0.03 -4.39
N PHE A 272 0.86 1.22 -3.94
CA PHE A 272 0.06 2.13 -4.75
C PHE A 272 0.80 2.60 -6.02
N LEU A 273 2.05 3.03 -5.86
CA LEU A 273 2.84 3.64 -6.94
C LEU A 273 3.42 2.62 -7.94
N TYR A 274 3.77 1.43 -7.48
CA TYR A 274 4.46 0.39 -8.26
C TYR A 274 3.61 -0.86 -8.51
N GLY A 275 2.46 -1.01 -7.85
CA GLY A 275 1.67 -2.24 -7.89
C GLY A 275 2.30 -3.42 -7.14
N ARG A 276 3.36 -3.18 -6.35
CA ARG A 276 4.08 -4.18 -5.57
C ARG A 276 4.72 -3.56 -4.33
N ALA A 277 5.09 -4.41 -3.37
CA ALA A 277 5.97 -3.98 -2.27
C ALA A 277 7.36 -3.57 -2.78
N GLU A 278 8.05 -2.79 -1.95
CA GLU A 278 9.44 -2.42 -2.14
C GLU A 278 10.37 -3.64 -2.21
N THR A 279 11.50 -3.45 -2.86
CA THR A 279 12.61 -4.40 -2.97
C THR A 279 13.87 -3.82 -2.33
N THR A 280 14.89 -4.65 -2.13
CA THR A 280 16.16 -4.22 -1.53
C THR A 280 16.84 -3.09 -2.32
N CYS A 281 16.65 -3.02 -3.64
CA CYS A 281 17.20 -1.94 -4.47
C CYS A 281 16.57 -0.56 -4.17
N GLU A 282 15.38 -0.54 -3.59
CA GLU A 282 14.63 0.68 -3.25
C GLU A 282 14.86 1.10 -1.79
N GLY A 283 15.76 0.44 -1.05
CA GLY A 283 16.05 0.74 0.36
C GLY A 283 16.27 2.23 0.65
N PRO A 284 17.16 2.94 -0.09
CA PRO A 284 17.41 4.36 0.17
C PRO A 284 16.18 5.27 -0.01
N VAL A 285 15.29 5.00 -0.98
CA VAL A 285 14.07 5.79 -1.17
C VAL A 285 12.98 5.37 -0.17
N PHE A 286 12.95 4.11 0.23
CA PHE A 286 12.07 3.62 1.29
C PHE A 286 12.40 4.27 2.64
N ASP A 287 13.68 4.39 3.00
CA ASP A 287 14.11 5.06 4.22
C ASP A 287 13.71 6.55 4.21
N LYS A 288 13.93 7.25 3.09
CA LYS A 288 13.45 8.64 2.92
C LYS A 288 11.93 8.74 3.09
N CYS A 289 11.17 7.76 2.59
CA CYS A 289 9.72 7.71 2.79
C CYS A 289 9.38 7.62 4.28
N VAL A 290 10.03 6.71 5.00
CA VAL A 290 9.79 6.51 6.44
C VAL A 290 10.13 7.78 7.23
N ASP A 291 11.21 8.47 6.88
CA ASP A 291 11.60 9.74 7.50
C ASP A 291 10.58 10.85 7.22
N ALA A 292 10.16 10.99 5.95
CA ALA A 292 9.18 11.99 5.54
C ALA A 292 7.80 11.74 6.17
N PHE A 293 7.40 10.47 6.29
CA PHE A 293 6.18 10.09 7.00
C PHE A 293 6.30 10.34 8.51
N SER A 294 7.44 10.02 9.11
CA SER A 294 7.68 10.25 10.54
C SER A 294 7.63 11.74 10.90
N SER A 295 8.10 12.60 9.99
CA SER A 295 8.09 14.06 10.19
C SER A 295 6.71 14.68 9.97
N ALA A 296 6.02 14.33 8.88
CA ALA A 296 4.77 15.00 8.51
C ALA A 296 3.50 14.26 8.98
N GLY A 297 3.58 12.95 9.21
CA GLY A 297 2.46 12.11 9.63
C GLY A 297 1.37 11.91 8.57
N THR A 298 1.59 12.29 7.31
CA THR A 298 0.57 12.25 6.24
C THR A 298 0.92 11.24 5.16
N MET A 299 -0.09 10.59 4.58
CA MET A 299 0.14 9.67 3.46
C MET A 299 0.69 10.39 2.22
N GLN A 300 0.30 11.66 2.01
CA GLN A 300 0.79 12.48 0.92
C GLN A 300 2.30 12.72 1.01
N SER A 301 2.89 12.85 2.22
CA SER A 301 4.35 12.99 2.34
C SER A 301 5.09 11.71 1.94
N ALA A 302 4.57 10.54 2.33
CA ALA A 302 5.11 9.25 1.91
C ALA A 302 5.09 9.10 0.38
N LEU A 303 3.92 9.35 -0.24
CA LEU A 303 3.75 9.27 -1.69
C LEU A 303 4.60 10.28 -2.45
N SER A 304 4.65 11.53 -1.97
CA SER A 304 5.44 12.61 -2.59
C SER A 304 6.93 12.27 -2.60
N THR A 305 7.47 11.78 -1.47
CA THR A 305 8.88 11.40 -1.38
C THR A 305 9.26 10.31 -2.37
N ILE A 306 8.42 9.28 -2.51
CA ILE A 306 8.70 8.18 -3.44
C ILE A 306 8.57 8.67 -4.90
N ALA A 307 7.50 9.39 -5.23
CA ALA A 307 7.24 9.82 -6.60
C ALA A 307 8.22 10.89 -7.12
N LYS A 308 8.85 11.65 -6.21
CA LYS A 308 9.89 12.63 -6.53
C LYS A 308 11.30 12.06 -6.58
N ASP A 309 11.52 10.81 -6.16
CA ASP A 309 12.84 10.18 -6.30
C ASP A 309 13.12 9.86 -7.78
N ALA A 310 14.33 10.14 -8.24
CA ALA A 310 14.72 9.98 -9.65
C ALA A 310 14.53 8.53 -10.15
N THR A 311 14.56 7.53 -9.27
CA THR A 311 14.34 6.13 -9.66
C THR A 311 12.89 5.81 -10.00
N PHE A 312 11.92 6.62 -9.58
CA PHE A 312 10.50 6.38 -9.90
C PHE A 312 10.23 6.46 -11.41
N CYS A 313 10.98 7.28 -12.13
CA CYS A 313 10.82 7.49 -13.57
C CYS A 313 11.78 6.66 -14.45
N GLN A 314 12.54 5.75 -13.84
CA GLN A 314 13.41 4.77 -14.51
C GLN A 314 12.66 3.44 -14.73
#